data_AF-A0A210BDB1-F1
#
_entry.id   AF-A0A210BDB1-F1
#
_cell.length_a   1.000
_cell.length_b   1.000
_cell.length_c   1.000
_cell.angle_alpha   90.00
_cell.angle_beta   90.00
_cell.angle_gamma   90.00
#
_symmetry.space_group_name_H-M   'P 1'
#
loop_
_entity.id
_entity.type
_entity.pdbx_description
1 polymer ?
#
loop_
_entity_poly.entity_id
_entity_poly.type
_entity_poly.pdbx_seq_one_letter_code
_entity_poly.pdbx_strand_id
1 'polypeptide(L)'
;MIRNIFFASAIVVAISGCTAMDKLAGMGVVSQQTSTFDNSTVIDVSPNSLYDPNSTWGTQLQLGAIWSSSQPDQVGLILSYNSNVSNGSSAYLGFIGIDINIDGKISSYKAQQLTNLSNSGYNTVSKTIYTSSKNTVVIPYEVLEKMVSAKNCRLRIHTTEGNQDIDFSAASIPGGKATAIVSIKEFMTKVAKVK
;
A
#
# COMPACT_ATOMS: atom_id res chain seq x y z
N MET A 1 -43.83 -43.20 -13.51
CA MET A 1 -42.53 -42.70 -14.03
C MET A 1 -42.39 -41.24 -13.65
N ILE A 2 -41.60 -40.94 -12.63
CA ILE A 2 -41.37 -39.58 -12.13
C ILE A 2 -40.07 -39.08 -12.78
N ARG A 3 -40.16 -37.98 -13.54
CA ARG A 3 -39.05 -37.42 -14.31
C ARG A 3 -38.36 -36.36 -13.45
N ASN A 4 -37.18 -36.70 -12.92
CA ASN A 4 -36.36 -35.81 -12.10
C ASN A 4 -35.95 -34.58 -12.91
N ILE A 5 -36.35 -33.40 -12.43
CA ILE A 5 -35.91 -32.10 -12.95
C ILE A 5 -34.59 -31.76 -12.25
N PHE A 6 -33.49 -31.83 -12.99
CA PHE A 6 -32.20 -31.29 -12.53
C PHE A 6 -32.26 -29.76 -12.59
N PHE A 7 -32.38 -29.12 -11.43
CA PHE A 7 -32.09 -27.68 -11.29
C PHE A 7 -30.58 -27.49 -11.29
N ALA A 8 -30.02 -27.09 -12.44
CA ALA A 8 -28.66 -26.59 -12.51
C ALA A 8 -28.63 -25.19 -11.88
N SER A 9 -28.15 -25.11 -10.63
CA SER A 9 -27.90 -23.84 -9.96
C SER A 9 -26.64 -23.21 -10.56
N ALA A 10 -26.81 -22.17 -11.38
CA ALA A 10 -25.71 -21.38 -11.91
C ALA A 10 -25.12 -20.53 -10.79
N ILE A 11 -23.98 -20.96 -10.24
CA ILE A 11 -23.15 -20.15 -9.35
C ILE A 11 -22.55 -19.02 -10.19
N VAL A 12 -23.12 -17.83 -10.09
CA VAL A 12 -22.53 -16.60 -10.64
C VAL A 12 -21.35 -16.25 -9.74
N VAL A 13 -20.14 -16.65 -10.13
CA VAL A 13 -18.90 -16.14 -9.53
C VAL A 13 -18.75 -14.69 -9.98
N ALA A 14 -19.16 -13.76 -9.13
CA ALA A 14 -18.85 -12.34 -9.29
C ALA A 14 -17.34 -12.16 -9.17
N ILE A 15 -16.65 -12.21 -10.29
CA ILE A 15 -15.21 -11.97 -10.38
C ILE A 15 -15.01 -10.50 -10.03
N SER A 16 -14.55 -10.23 -8.81
CA SER A 16 -14.02 -8.94 -8.39
C SER A 16 -12.68 -8.72 -9.12
N GLY A 17 -12.77 -8.49 -10.43
CA GLY A 17 -11.63 -8.59 -11.35
C GLY A 17 -10.50 -7.61 -11.05
N CYS A 18 -10.79 -6.43 -10.48
CA CYS A 18 -9.76 -5.44 -10.17
C CYS A 18 -8.86 -5.86 -9.00
N THR A 19 -9.42 -6.40 -7.92
CA THR A 19 -8.62 -6.79 -6.73
C THR A 19 -7.78 -8.02 -7.00
N ALA A 20 -8.29 -8.97 -7.80
CA ALA A 20 -7.54 -10.14 -8.24
C ALA A 20 -6.37 -9.77 -9.17
N MET A 21 -6.58 -8.81 -10.10
CA MET A 21 -5.52 -8.33 -10.99
C MET A 21 -4.43 -7.53 -10.27
N ASP A 22 -4.78 -6.72 -9.26
CA ASP A 22 -3.78 -5.98 -8.47
C ASP A 22 -2.85 -6.94 -7.70
N LYS A 23 -3.42 -7.99 -7.09
CA LYS A 23 -2.61 -9.04 -6.44
C LYS A 23 -1.74 -9.80 -7.44
N LEU A 24 -2.24 -10.08 -8.64
CA LEU A 24 -1.47 -10.69 -9.72
C LEU A 24 -0.32 -9.79 -10.20
N ALA A 25 -0.52 -8.46 -10.16
CA ALA A 25 0.50 -7.44 -10.44
C ALA A 25 1.45 -7.18 -9.25
N GLY A 26 1.33 -7.94 -8.16
CA GLY A 26 2.20 -7.84 -6.99
C GLY A 26 1.89 -6.67 -6.06
N MET A 27 0.74 -6.01 -6.20
CA MET A 27 0.32 -4.89 -5.34
C MET A 27 -0.55 -5.37 -4.18
N GLY A 28 -0.29 -4.84 -2.97
CA GLY A 28 -1.06 -5.19 -1.77
C GLY A 28 -0.98 -6.68 -1.39
N VAL A 29 0.09 -7.37 -1.79
CA VAL A 29 0.30 -8.79 -1.50
C VAL A 29 0.92 -8.91 -0.12
N VAL A 30 0.29 -9.70 0.75
CA VAL A 30 0.77 -9.95 2.12
C VAL A 30 1.63 -11.21 2.16
N SER A 31 2.92 -11.08 2.46
CA SER A 31 3.87 -12.16 2.69
C SER A 31 4.20 -12.36 4.16
N GLN A 32 4.66 -13.57 4.49
CA GLN A 32 5.19 -13.92 5.79
C GLN A 32 6.39 -14.83 5.59
N GLN A 33 7.46 -14.56 6.32
CA GLN A 33 8.70 -15.32 6.30
C GLN A 33 9.27 -15.39 7.72
N THR A 34 10.05 -16.44 7.96
CA THR A 34 10.88 -16.54 9.16
C THR A 34 12.30 -16.17 8.79
N SER A 35 12.88 -15.22 9.49
CA SER A 35 14.28 -14.82 9.36
C SER A 35 15.19 -15.99 9.70
N THR A 36 16.11 -16.33 8.81
CA THR A 36 17.11 -17.38 9.05
C THR A 36 18.25 -16.92 9.96
N PHE A 37 18.33 -15.62 10.27
CA PHE A 37 19.37 -15.03 11.10
C PHE A 37 19.01 -15.05 12.59
N ASP A 38 17.81 -14.57 12.93
CA ASP A 38 17.35 -14.40 14.32
C ASP A 38 16.05 -15.16 14.63
N ASN A 39 15.54 -15.98 13.69
CA ASN A 39 14.28 -16.71 13.79
C ASN A 39 13.03 -15.83 14.00
N SER A 40 13.15 -14.51 13.83
CA SER A 40 12.01 -13.61 13.91
C SER A 40 11.05 -13.86 12.74
N THR A 41 9.75 -13.89 13.03
CA THR A 41 8.72 -13.80 11.99
C THR A 41 8.67 -12.37 11.47
N VAL A 42 8.76 -12.21 10.16
CA VAL A 42 8.58 -10.95 9.44
C VAL A 42 7.35 -11.10 8.56
N ILE A 43 6.44 -10.14 8.66
CA ILE A 43 5.25 -10.03 7.82
C ILE A 43 5.38 -8.71 7.07
N ASP A 44 5.10 -8.71 5.78
CA ASP A 44 5.09 -7.50 4.98
C ASP A 44 3.90 -7.49 4.02
N VAL A 45 3.53 -6.30 3.59
CA VAL A 45 2.54 -6.08 2.55
C VAL A 45 3.10 -5.11 1.52
N SER A 46 3.12 -5.55 0.27
CA SER A 46 3.65 -4.74 -0.82
C SER A 46 2.84 -3.45 -1.02
N PRO A 47 3.48 -2.36 -1.47
CA PRO A 47 2.79 -1.10 -1.67
C PRO A 47 1.57 -1.21 -2.58
N ASN A 48 0.50 -0.52 -2.20
CA ASN A 48 -0.73 -0.43 -2.99
C ASN A 48 -1.20 1.03 -3.10
N SER A 49 -2.13 1.28 -4.02
CA SER A 49 -2.58 2.62 -4.42
C SER A 49 -3.12 3.43 -3.24
N LEU A 50 -2.82 4.72 -3.24
CA LEU A 50 -3.42 5.70 -2.33
C LEU A 50 -4.48 6.53 -3.06
N TYR A 51 -5.38 7.15 -2.28
CA TYR A 51 -6.38 8.07 -2.81
C TYR A 51 -6.01 9.51 -2.48
N ASP A 52 -5.74 10.30 -3.52
CA ASP A 52 -5.60 11.75 -3.42
C ASP A 52 -6.93 12.41 -3.84
N PRO A 53 -7.71 12.96 -2.90
CA PRO A 53 -9.00 13.59 -3.21
C PRO A 53 -8.86 14.91 -3.98
N ASN A 54 -7.67 15.51 -4.01
CA ASN A 54 -7.41 16.79 -4.67
C ASN A 54 -6.83 16.63 -6.09
N SER A 55 -6.56 15.39 -6.52
CA SER A 55 -6.02 15.10 -7.86
C SER A 55 -7.04 14.40 -8.74
N THR A 56 -7.41 15.04 -9.85
CA THR A 56 -8.25 14.42 -10.90
C THR A 56 -7.59 13.20 -11.52
N TRP A 57 -6.25 13.15 -11.54
CA TRP A 57 -5.47 12.06 -12.15
C TRP A 57 -5.00 11.02 -11.13
N GLY A 58 -5.39 11.18 -9.87
CA GLY A 58 -4.92 10.34 -8.76
C GLY A 58 -3.47 10.64 -8.38
N THR A 59 -2.85 9.70 -7.67
CA THR A 59 -1.45 9.79 -7.25
C THR A 59 -0.68 8.53 -7.65
N GLN A 60 0.59 8.72 -7.97
CA GLN A 60 1.57 7.65 -8.18
C GLN A 60 2.14 7.14 -6.84
N LEU A 61 1.80 7.80 -5.73
CA LEU A 61 2.17 7.35 -4.40
C LEU A 61 1.40 6.09 -4.01
N GLN A 62 2.13 5.21 -3.33
CA GLN A 62 1.65 3.94 -2.82
C GLN A 62 2.13 3.75 -1.39
N LEU A 63 1.40 2.94 -0.64
CA LEU A 63 1.72 2.61 0.74
C LEU A 63 1.67 1.11 0.96
N GLY A 64 2.71 0.58 1.60
CA GLY A 64 2.79 -0.77 2.14
C GLY A 64 3.17 -0.74 3.62
N ALA A 65 3.40 -1.91 4.20
CA ALA A 65 3.83 -2.01 5.59
C ALA A 65 4.73 -3.23 5.82
N ILE A 66 5.56 -3.18 6.85
CA ILE A 66 6.40 -4.29 7.32
C ILE A 66 6.44 -4.31 8.85
N TRP A 67 6.29 -5.50 9.41
CA TRP A 67 6.36 -5.76 10.84
C TRP A 67 7.25 -6.96 11.13
N SER A 68 7.95 -6.91 12.26
CA SER A 68 8.78 -8.01 12.73
C SER A 68 8.45 -8.34 14.18
N SER A 69 8.36 -9.63 14.49
CA SER A 69 8.23 -10.12 15.87
C SER A 69 9.41 -9.75 16.78
N SER A 70 10.57 -9.39 16.23
CA SER A 70 11.68 -8.84 17.02
C SER A 70 11.45 -7.39 17.48
N GLN A 71 10.49 -6.68 16.89
CA GLN A 71 10.09 -5.32 17.27
C GLN A 71 8.55 -5.18 17.23
N PRO A 72 7.84 -5.87 18.13
CA PRO A 72 6.39 -6.09 18.01
C PRO A 72 5.55 -4.81 18.15
N ASP A 73 6.10 -3.76 18.74
CA ASP A 73 5.42 -2.49 18.99
C ASP A 73 5.66 -1.44 17.92
N GLN A 74 6.41 -1.77 16.87
CA GLN A 74 6.72 -0.87 15.76
C GLN A 74 6.25 -1.47 14.44
N VAL A 75 5.97 -0.61 13.47
CA VAL A 75 5.72 -0.99 12.08
C VAL A 75 6.41 0.00 11.15
N GLY A 76 7.03 -0.52 10.10
CA GLY A 76 7.54 0.28 9.01
C GLY A 76 6.43 0.53 7.98
N LEU A 77 6.07 1.79 7.75
CA LEU A 77 5.27 2.20 6.61
C LEU A 77 6.19 2.34 5.39
N ILE A 78 5.92 1.57 4.34
CA ILE A 78 6.71 1.59 3.10
C ILE A 78 6.06 2.59 2.14
N LEU A 79 6.67 3.75 2.00
CA LEU A 79 6.31 4.75 1.00
C LEU A 79 6.95 4.36 -0.34
N SER A 80 6.14 4.38 -1.41
CA SER A 80 6.61 4.06 -2.76
C SER A 80 6.04 5.06 -3.76
N TYR A 81 6.83 5.41 -4.76
CA TYR A 81 6.45 6.25 -5.89
C TYR A 81 6.89 5.54 -7.16
N ASN A 82 5.96 5.27 -8.07
CA ASN A 82 6.28 4.65 -9.37
C ASN A 82 6.00 5.66 -10.49
N SER A 83 6.98 5.86 -11.36
CA SER A 83 6.89 6.83 -12.46
C SER A 83 7.27 6.20 -13.79
N ASN A 84 6.79 6.81 -14.86
CA ASN A 84 7.20 6.53 -16.23
C ASN A 84 7.79 7.80 -16.83
N VAL A 85 9.07 7.77 -17.17
CA VAL A 85 9.85 8.97 -17.54
C VAL A 85 9.35 9.60 -18.86
N SER A 86 8.49 8.90 -19.61
CA SER A 86 7.86 9.38 -20.85
C SER A 86 6.73 10.41 -20.66
N ASN A 87 6.17 10.57 -19.45
CA ASN A 87 4.91 11.31 -19.26
C ASN A 87 5.06 12.68 -18.55
N GLY A 88 6.26 13.24 -18.50
CA GLY A 88 6.49 14.56 -17.89
C GLY A 88 6.37 14.60 -16.36
N SER A 89 6.12 13.46 -15.71
CA SER A 89 6.30 13.29 -14.26
C SER A 89 7.77 13.16 -13.91
N SER A 90 8.14 13.56 -12.70
CA SER A 90 9.49 13.38 -12.20
C SER A 90 9.89 11.91 -12.22
N ALA A 91 11.11 11.63 -12.69
CA ALA A 91 11.62 10.27 -12.75
C ALA A 91 11.77 9.67 -11.35
N TYR A 92 12.12 10.48 -10.36
CA TYR A 92 12.33 10.04 -8.98
C TYR A 92 11.74 11.04 -8.02
N LEU A 93 11.37 10.56 -6.84
CA LEU A 93 10.79 11.38 -5.78
C LEU A 93 11.41 11.01 -4.44
N GLY A 94 12.04 11.96 -3.77
CA GLY A 94 12.59 11.74 -2.44
C GLY A 94 11.49 11.84 -1.38
N PHE A 95 11.47 10.90 -0.43
CA PHE A 95 10.61 10.92 0.75
C PHE A 95 11.33 11.50 1.96
N ILE A 96 10.68 12.46 2.63
CA ILE A 96 11.20 13.14 3.82
C ILE A 96 10.52 12.62 5.09
N GLY A 97 9.22 12.33 5.02
CA GLY A 97 8.44 11.88 6.16
C GLY A 97 6.94 11.88 5.88
N ILE A 98 6.16 11.68 6.93
CA ILE A 98 4.71 11.63 6.90
C ILE A 98 4.12 12.31 8.15
N ASP A 99 3.12 13.16 7.95
CA ASP A 99 2.19 13.52 9.00
C ASP A 99 0.94 12.64 8.90
N ILE A 100 0.47 12.18 10.04
CA ILE A 100 -0.70 11.31 10.18
C ILE A 100 -1.71 12.05 11.04
N ASN A 101 -2.83 12.43 10.43
CA ASN A 101 -3.96 13.08 11.09
C ASN A 101 -5.07 12.04 11.30
N ILE A 102 -5.30 11.68 12.56
CA ILE A 102 -6.35 10.74 12.97
C ILE A 102 -7.37 11.55 13.76
N ASP A 103 -8.56 11.72 13.18
CA ASP A 103 -9.70 12.43 13.81
C ASP A 103 -9.31 13.82 14.38
N GLY A 104 -8.43 14.54 13.69
CA GLY A 104 -7.98 15.89 14.06
C GLY A 104 -6.68 15.93 14.88
N LYS A 105 -6.17 14.79 15.35
CA LYS A 105 -4.88 14.72 16.06
C LYS A 105 -3.77 14.35 15.09
N ILE A 106 -2.78 15.24 14.98
CA ILE A 106 -1.64 15.09 14.06
C ILE A 106 -0.44 14.53 14.81
N SER A 107 0.23 13.56 14.19
CA SER A 107 1.54 13.05 14.61
C SER A 107 2.48 12.99 13.40
N SER A 108 3.76 13.30 13.60
CA SER A 108 4.74 13.46 12.52
C SER A 108 5.89 12.47 12.67
N TYR A 109 6.26 11.82 11.57
CA TYR A 109 7.31 10.81 11.54
C TYR A 109 8.24 11.05 10.35
N LYS A 110 9.55 11.00 10.60
CA LYS A 110 10.56 11.21 9.55
C LYS A 110 10.94 9.90 8.89
N ALA A 111 11.28 9.96 7.61
CA ALA A 111 11.94 8.86 6.93
C ALA A 111 13.33 8.63 7.58
N GLN A 112 13.66 7.39 7.89
CA GLN A 112 14.88 7.08 8.64
C GLN A 112 16.13 6.98 7.76
N GLN A 113 15.96 6.79 6.46
CA GLN A 113 17.04 6.57 5.51
C GLN A 113 16.89 7.46 4.27
N LEU A 114 17.95 7.51 3.45
CA LEU A 114 17.85 8.07 2.11
C LEU A 114 16.87 7.25 1.28
N THR A 115 16.16 7.92 0.38
CA THR A 115 15.20 7.25 -0.50
C THR A 115 15.94 6.36 -1.48
N ASN A 116 15.56 5.09 -1.54
CA ASN A 116 16.10 4.13 -2.49
C ASN A 116 15.48 4.38 -3.87
N LEU A 117 16.33 4.60 -4.87
CA LEU A 117 15.95 4.88 -6.25
C LEU A 117 16.32 3.70 -7.13
N SER A 118 15.36 3.22 -7.93
CA SER A 118 15.59 2.12 -8.87
C SER A 118 14.88 2.34 -10.21
N ASN A 119 15.31 1.61 -11.24
CA ASN A 119 14.68 1.67 -12.56
C ASN A 119 14.66 0.28 -13.22
N SER A 120 13.75 0.10 -14.17
CA SER A 120 13.57 -1.14 -14.93
C SER A 120 14.54 -1.30 -16.11
N GLY A 121 15.40 -0.32 -16.38
CA GLY A 121 16.02 -0.14 -17.69
C GLY A 121 15.01 0.32 -18.77
N TYR A 122 15.50 0.51 -19.99
CA TYR A 122 14.68 0.93 -21.13
C TYR A 122 13.80 -0.21 -21.65
N ASN A 123 12.48 0.00 -21.64
CA ASN A 123 11.53 -0.93 -22.24
C ASN A 123 11.38 -0.59 -23.73
N THR A 124 11.80 -1.51 -24.61
CA THR A 124 11.74 -1.31 -26.07
C THR A 124 10.32 -1.37 -26.65
N VAL A 125 9.39 -2.02 -25.95
CA VAL A 125 7.99 -2.15 -26.36
C VAL A 125 7.21 -0.89 -26.01
N SER A 126 7.25 -0.46 -24.75
CA SER A 126 6.56 0.76 -24.29
C SER A 126 7.36 2.03 -24.49
N LYS A 127 8.59 1.93 -25.01
CA LYS A 127 9.53 3.04 -25.29
C LYS A 127 9.70 3.99 -24.09
N THR A 128 9.73 3.43 -22.88
CA THR A 128 9.82 4.20 -21.64
C THR A 128 10.71 3.50 -20.62
N ILE A 129 11.17 4.26 -19.63
CA ILE A 129 11.86 3.75 -18.45
C ILE A 129 10.86 3.83 -17.31
N TYR A 130 10.66 2.74 -16.59
CA TYR A 130 9.91 2.77 -15.34
C TYR A 130 10.89 2.96 -14.20
N THR A 131 10.57 3.91 -13.32
CA THR A 131 11.38 4.26 -12.16
C THR A 131 10.56 4.07 -10.91
N SER A 132 11.25 3.75 -9.81
CA SER A 132 10.63 3.61 -8.49
C SER A 132 11.47 4.32 -7.45
N SER A 133 10.81 5.00 -6.52
CA SER A 133 11.42 5.56 -5.31
C SER A 133 10.77 4.91 -4.11
N LYS A 134 11.55 4.46 -3.13
CA LYS A 134 11.04 3.79 -1.93
C LYS A 134 11.74 4.27 -0.67
N ASN A 135 10.98 4.44 0.40
CA ASN A 135 11.52 4.71 1.73
C ASN A 135 10.61 4.15 2.82
N THR A 136 11.14 3.99 4.02
CA THR A 136 10.39 3.46 5.16
C THR A 136 10.34 4.49 6.27
N VAL A 137 9.13 4.69 6.80
CA VAL A 137 8.89 5.49 8.01
C VAL A 137 8.45 4.56 9.12
N VAL A 138 9.13 4.58 10.26
CA VAL A 138 8.78 3.76 11.42
C VAL A 138 7.80 4.51 12.30
N ILE A 139 6.68 3.85 12.64
CA ILE A 139 5.66 4.36 13.56
C ILE A 139 5.33 3.30 14.62
N PRO A 140 4.78 3.70 15.78
CA PRO A 140 4.21 2.75 16.73
C PRO A 140 3.10 1.92 16.07
N TYR A 141 3.05 0.62 16.35
CA TYR A 141 2.02 -0.27 15.81
C TYR A 141 0.61 0.20 16.21
N GLU A 142 0.45 0.72 17.44
CA GLU A 142 -0.80 1.29 17.93
C GLU A 142 -1.32 2.46 17.06
N VAL A 143 -0.41 3.21 16.42
CA VAL A 143 -0.79 4.29 15.51
C VAL A 143 -1.39 3.71 14.23
N LEU A 144 -0.81 2.64 13.68
CA LEU A 144 -1.38 1.93 12.53
C LEU A 144 -2.76 1.34 12.85
N GLU A 145 -2.93 0.77 14.05
CA GLU A 145 -4.24 0.29 14.52
C GLU A 145 -5.29 1.41 14.51
N LYS A 146 -4.93 2.57 15.07
CA LYS A 146 -5.79 3.74 15.07
C LYS A 146 -6.10 4.23 13.66
N MET A 147 -5.09 4.34 12.78
CA MET A 147 -5.27 4.75 11.37
C MET A 147 -6.31 3.88 10.67
N VAL A 148 -6.26 2.56 10.85
CA VAL A 148 -7.14 1.60 10.17
C VAL A 148 -8.56 1.59 10.75
N SER A 149 -8.69 1.85 12.04
CA SER A 149 -9.99 1.94 12.74
C SER A 149 -10.71 3.28 12.55
N ALA A 150 -9.97 4.35 12.23
CA ALA A 150 -10.50 5.70 12.17
C ALA A 150 -11.45 5.90 10.99
N LYS A 151 -12.52 6.65 11.23
CA LYS A 151 -13.44 7.07 10.16
C LYS A 151 -12.77 8.07 9.22
N ASN A 152 -11.88 8.91 9.75
CA ASN A 152 -11.17 9.91 8.98
C ASN A 152 -9.68 9.92 9.38
N CYS A 153 -8.86 9.28 8.55
CA CYS A 153 -7.42 9.30 8.62
C CYS A 153 -6.87 9.97 7.36
N ARG A 154 -6.16 11.08 7.54
CA ARG A 154 -5.47 11.81 6.46
C ARG A 154 -3.97 11.66 6.63
N LEU A 155 -3.26 11.52 5.52
CA LEU A 155 -1.81 11.53 5.49
C LEU A 155 -1.35 12.76 4.73
N ARG A 156 -0.30 13.40 5.19
CA ARG A 156 0.49 14.32 4.38
C ARG A 156 1.85 13.71 4.18
N ILE A 157 2.16 13.37 2.93
CA ILE A 157 3.44 12.78 2.57
C ILE A 157 4.36 13.91 2.13
N HIS A 158 5.48 14.08 2.84
CA HIS A 158 6.47 15.10 2.55
C HIS A 158 7.49 14.56 1.57
N THR A 159 7.65 15.26 0.46
CA THR A 159 8.56 14.86 -0.62
C THR A 159 9.50 16.01 -0.99
N THR A 160 10.53 15.69 -1.77
CA THR A 160 11.45 16.70 -2.32
C THR A 160 10.79 17.69 -3.27
N GLU A 161 9.57 17.39 -3.76
CA GLU A 161 8.83 18.24 -4.71
C GLU A 161 7.60 18.90 -4.06
N GLY A 162 7.46 18.78 -2.74
CA GLY A 162 6.34 19.33 -1.99
C GLY A 162 5.53 18.25 -1.27
N ASN A 163 4.33 18.62 -0.85
CA ASN A 163 3.47 17.76 -0.04
C ASN A 163 2.34 17.19 -0.88
N GLN A 164 1.97 15.94 -0.61
CA GLN A 164 0.75 15.33 -1.12
C GLN A 164 -0.17 14.90 0.02
N ASP A 165 -1.42 15.32 -0.04
CA ASP A 165 -2.45 15.03 0.98
C ASP A 165 -3.31 13.86 0.51
N ILE A 166 -3.43 12.84 1.35
CA ILE A 166 -4.01 11.54 1.03
C ILE A 166 -5.17 11.24 1.97
N ASP A 167 -6.25 10.69 1.42
CA ASP A 167 -7.31 10.04 2.19
C ASP A 167 -6.97 8.56 2.42
N PHE A 168 -6.45 8.24 3.60
CA PHE A 168 -6.11 6.86 3.94
C PHE A 168 -7.35 6.02 4.24
N SER A 169 -8.42 6.64 4.74
CA SER A 169 -9.66 5.93 5.10
C SER A 169 -10.47 5.47 3.90
N ALA A 170 -10.24 6.03 2.71
CA ALA A 170 -10.90 5.60 1.49
C ALA A 170 -10.46 4.19 1.10
N ALA A 171 -11.39 3.22 1.08
CA ALA A 171 -11.11 1.82 0.73
C ALA A 171 -10.96 1.57 -0.78
N SER A 172 -11.41 2.51 -1.61
CA SER A 172 -11.27 2.46 -3.06
C SER A 172 -11.11 3.85 -3.64
N ILE A 173 -10.46 3.94 -4.81
CA ILE A 173 -10.46 5.13 -5.66
C ILE A 173 -11.67 5.11 -6.61
N PRO A 174 -12.04 6.25 -7.22
CA PRO A 174 -13.02 6.26 -8.31
C PRO A 174 -12.69 5.20 -9.37
N GLY A 175 -13.68 4.40 -9.75
CA GLY A 175 -13.49 3.22 -10.61
C GLY A 175 -13.34 1.89 -9.86
N GLY A 176 -13.37 1.89 -8.52
CA GLY A 176 -13.53 0.68 -7.71
C GLY A 176 -12.24 -0.08 -7.40
N LYS A 177 -11.08 0.44 -7.82
CA LYS A 177 -9.78 -0.13 -7.45
C LYS A 177 -9.53 0.05 -5.95
N ALA A 178 -9.14 -1.03 -5.27
CA ALA A 178 -8.87 -1.02 -3.84
C ALA A 178 -7.61 -0.20 -3.51
N THR A 179 -7.61 0.44 -2.34
CA THR A 179 -6.47 1.21 -1.84
C THR A 179 -5.66 0.42 -0.80
N ALA A 180 -4.55 0.99 -0.36
CA ALA A 180 -3.64 0.42 0.63
C ALA A 180 -4.31 0.01 1.95
N ILE A 181 -5.36 0.69 2.42
CA ILE A 181 -6.04 0.32 3.67
C ILE A 181 -6.62 -1.11 3.62
N VAL A 182 -7.05 -1.57 2.44
CA VAL A 182 -7.60 -2.93 2.27
C VAL A 182 -6.52 -3.98 2.49
N SER A 183 -5.36 -3.83 1.83
CA SER A 183 -4.24 -4.76 1.99
C SER A 183 -3.57 -4.64 3.37
N ILE A 184 -3.56 -3.44 3.97
CA ILE A 184 -3.07 -3.23 5.33
C ILE A 184 -3.96 -3.90 6.38
N LYS A 185 -5.29 -3.93 6.19
CA LYS A 185 -6.19 -4.72 7.05
C LYS A 185 -5.88 -6.21 7.00
N GLU A 186 -5.62 -6.75 5.81
CA GLU A 186 -5.20 -8.15 5.64
C GLU A 186 -3.86 -8.43 6.33
N PHE A 187 -2.89 -7.52 6.18
CA PHE A 187 -1.61 -7.55 6.87
C PHE A 187 -1.77 -7.59 8.39
N MET A 188 -2.55 -6.68 8.96
CA MET A 188 -2.78 -6.63 10.42
C MET A 188 -3.46 -7.91 10.93
N THR A 189 -4.34 -8.51 10.12
CA THR A 189 -4.97 -9.79 10.46
C THR A 189 -3.94 -10.92 10.54
N LYS A 190 -2.88 -10.90 9.74
CA LYS A 190 -1.78 -11.86 9.87
C LYS A 190 -0.89 -11.55 11.08
N VAL A 191 -0.55 -10.27 11.31
CA VAL A 191 0.25 -9.85 12.47
C VAL A 191 -0.42 -10.26 13.78
N ALA A 192 -1.73 -10.06 13.92
CA ALA A 192 -2.48 -10.43 15.12
C ALA A 192 -2.50 -11.93 15.45
N LYS A 193 -2.09 -12.81 14.51
CA LYS A 193 -1.97 -14.26 14.75
C LYS A 193 -0.63 -14.66 15.34
N VAL A 194 0.36 -13.77 15.29
CA VAL A 194 1.75 -14.05 15.67
C VAL A 194 2.31 -13.10 16.73
N LYS A 195 1.65 -11.94 16.93
CA LYS A 195 1.89 -11.03 18.05
C LYS A 195 1.13 -11.50 19.29
#